data_AF-C5D569-F1
#
_entry.id   AF-C5D569-F1
#
_cell.length_a   1.000
_cell.length_b   1.000
_cell.length_c   1.000
_cell.angle_alpha   90.00
_cell.angle_beta   90.00
_cell.angle_gamma   90.00
#
_symmetry.space_group_name_H-M   'P 1'
#
loop_
_entity.id
_entity.type
_entity.pdbx_description
1 polymer ?
#
loop_
_entity_poly.entity_id
_entity_poly.type
_entity_poly.pdbx_seq_one_letter_code
_entity_poly.pdbx_strand_id
1 'polypeptide(L)' 'MQFYYGQQMPLRILDEAEFWKHQEEEHTVVIRELVTNLETAYVEALKKWEEALSATHQQVVRFIGIAQLLLYGK' A
#
# COMPACT_ATOMS: atom_id res chain seq x y z
N MET A 1 -3.15 13.67 4.54
CA MET A 1 -4.05 13.63 3.36
C MET A 1 -4.73 14.98 3.23
N GLN A 2 -4.75 15.55 2.03
CA GLN A 2 -5.40 16.83 1.76
C GLN A 2 -6.84 16.59 1.27
N PHE A 3 -7.81 17.39 1.73
CA PHE A 3 -9.25 17.12 1.51
C PHE A 3 -9.91 18.04 0.47
N TYR A 4 -9.14 18.79 -0.31
CA TYR A 4 -9.66 19.80 -1.25
C TYR A 4 -9.89 19.28 -2.69
N TYR A 5 -9.92 17.96 -2.90
CA TYR A 5 -10.07 17.36 -4.25
C TYR A 5 -11.53 17.22 -4.72
N GLY A 6 -12.52 17.58 -3.89
CA GLY A 6 -13.94 17.56 -4.27
C GLY A 6 -14.38 16.19 -4.80
N GLN A 7 -14.94 16.15 -6.01
CA GLN A 7 -15.40 14.91 -6.65
C GLN A 7 -14.27 13.93 -6.99
N GLN A 8 -13.02 14.39 -7.04
CA GLN A 8 -11.85 13.54 -7.30
C GLN A 8 -11.31 12.87 -6.02
N MET A 9 -11.89 13.15 -4.84
CA MET A 9 -11.48 12.53 -3.58
C MET A 9 -11.38 10.99 -3.64
N PRO A 10 -12.31 10.24 -4.27
CA PRO A 10 -12.18 8.80 -4.38
C PRO A 10 -10.93 8.35 -5.16
N LEU A 11 -10.57 9.05 -6.24
CA LEU A 11 -9.35 8.76 -7.00
C LEU A 11 -8.10 9.10 -6.18
N ARG A 12 -8.11 10.23 -5.46
CA ARG A 12 -7.00 10.60 -4.59
C ARG A 12 -6.77 9.58 -3.47
N ILE A 13 -7.85 9.02 -2.92
CA ILE A 13 -7.75 7.97 -1.89
C ILE A 13 -7.07 6.73 -2.47
N LEU A 14 -7.40 6.34 -3.72
CA LEU A 14 -6.75 5.21 -4.37
C LEU A 14 -5.26 5.46 -4.64
N ASP A 15 -4.89 6.64 -5.15
CA ASP A 15 -3.48 7.02 -5.38
C ASP A 15 -2.66 6.97 -4.08
N GLU A 16 -3.20 7.55 -3.00
CA GLU A 16 -2.53 7.54 -1.70
C GLU A 16 -2.44 6.12 -1.14
N ALA A 17 -3.51 5.33 -1.28
CA ALA A 17 -3.51 3.95 -0.81
C ALA A 17 -2.50 3.08 -1.57
N GLU A 18 -2.34 3.26 -2.88
CA GLU A 18 -1.33 2.56 -3.67
C GLU A 18 0.07 2.94 -3.17
N PHE A 19 0.36 4.25 -3.16
CA PHE A 19 1.66 4.77 -2.76
C PHE A 19 2.07 4.30 -1.36
N TRP A 20 1.20 4.47 -0.37
CA TRP A 20 1.53 4.13 1.01
C TRP A 20 1.61 2.63 1.23
N LYS A 21 0.77 1.80 0.59
CA LYS A 21 0.86 0.35 0.79
C LYS A 21 2.13 -0.24 0.17
N HIS A 22 2.57 0.30 -0.97
CA HIS A 22 3.85 -0.08 -1.55
C HIS A 22 5.03 0.31 -0.63
N GLN A 23 5.04 1.56 -0.14
CA GLN A 23 6.08 2.03 0.79
C GLN A 23 6.09 1.25 2.11
N GLU A 24 4.93 0.98 2.69
CA GLU A 24 4.81 0.21 3.93
C GLU A 24 5.32 -1.23 3.75
N GLU A 25 4.99 -1.89 2.63
CA GLU A 25 5.52 -3.21 2.26
C GLU A 25 7.05 -3.18 2.17
N GLU A 26 7.62 -2.25 1.43
CA GLU A 26 9.07 -2.07 1.30
C GLU A 26 9.74 -1.80 2.64
N HIS A 27 9.14 -0.97 3.50
CA HIS A 27 9.69 -0.65 4.81
C HIS A 27 9.74 -1.86 5.74
N THR A 28 8.85 -2.85 5.60
CA THR A 28 8.98 -4.09 6.37
C THR A 28 10.28 -4.84 6.07
N VAL A 29 10.74 -4.80 4.81
CA VAL A 29 12.02 -5.37 4.38
C VAL A 29 13.17 -4.53 4.90
N VAL A 30 13.11 -3.21 4.67
CA VAL A 30 14.15 -2.27 5.10
C VAL A 30 14.45 -2.38 6.60
N ILE A 31 13.42 -2.51 7.45
CA ILE A 31 13.62 -2.66 8.90
C ILE A 31 14.38 -3.95 9.24
N ARG A 32 14.02 -5.08 8.61
CA ARG A 32 14.70 -6.37 8.86
C ARG A 32 16.15 -6.38 8.38
N GLU A 33 16.46 -5.62 7.33
CA GLU A 33 17.82 -5.51 6.78
C GLU A 33 18.70 -4.50 7.55
N LEU A 34 18.12 -3.39 8.05
CA LEU A 34 18.88 -2.34 8.72
C LEU A 34 19.07 -2.54 10.23
N VAL A 35 18.12 -3.19 10.91
CA VAL A 35 18.17 -3.33 12.37
C VAL A 35 18.87 -4.63 12.75
N THR A 36 20.13 -4.51 13.19
CA THR A 36 20.90 -5.64 13.69
C THR A 36 20.32 -6.14 15.02
N ASN A 37 20.19 -7.46 15.17
CA ASN A 37 19.63 -8.14 16.35
C ASN A 37 18.15 -7.85 16.65
N LEU A 38 17.33 -7.53 15.65
CA LEU A 38 15.89 -7.46 15.82
C LEU A 38 15.33 -8.79 16.37
N GLU A 39 14.53 -8.73 17.43
CA GLU A 39 14.03 -9.94 18.09
C GLU A 39 13.13 -10.76 17.14
N THR A 40 13.21 -12.08 17.25
CA THR A 40 12.50 -13.01 16.35
C THR A 40 10.99 -12.73 16.26
N ALA A 41 10.36 -12.33 17.37
CA ALA A 41 8.94 -11.98 17.37
C ALA A 41 8.62 -10.81 16.44
N TYR A 42 9.50 -9.81 16.35
CA TYR A 42 9.33 -8.67 15.45
C TYR A 42 9.69 -9.01 14.00
N VAL A 43 10.72 -9.85 13.78
CA VAL A 43 11.05 -10.36 12.43
C VAL A 43 9.83 -11.09 11.82
N GLU A 44 9.21 -11.98 12.58
CA GLU A 44 8.04 -12.73 12.13
C GLU A 44 6.79 -11.85 11.99
N ALA A 45 6.63 -10.83 12.85
CA ALA A 45 5.57 -9.84 12.68
C ALA A 45 5.75 -9.04 11.38
N LEU A 46 6.97 -8.60 11.07
CA LEU A 46 7.27 -7.83 9.85
C LEU A 46 7.02 -8.65 8.59
N LYS A 47 7.34 -9.95 8.57
CA LYS A 47 7.00 -10.84 7.43
C LYS A 47 5.49 -10.95 7.22
N LYS A 48 4.71 -11.10 8.30
CA LYS A 48 3.25 -11.14 8.19
C LYS A 48 2.66 -9.81 7.71
N TRP A 49 3.24 -8.70 8.16
CA TRP A 49 2.83 -7.39 7.68
C TRP A 49 3.18 -7.17 6.21
N GLU A 50 4.35 -7.60 5.75
CA GLU A 50 4.72 -7.58 4.34
C GLU A 50 3.67 -8.27 3.47
N GLU A 51 3.30 -9.50 3.81
CA GLU A 51 2.28 -10.27 3.07
C GLU A 51 0.92 -9.55 3.07
N ALA A 52 0.48 -9.03 4.21
CA ALA A 52 -0.79 -8.34 4.34
C ALA A 52 -0.81 -7.01 3.56
N LEU A 53 0.29 -6.25 3.60
CA LEU A 53 0.44 -4.98 2.90
C LEU A 53 0.53 -5.20 1.39
N SER A 54 1.28 -6.21 0.94
CA SER A 54 1.36 -6.62 -0.46
C SER A 54 0.00 -7.02 -1.02
N ALA A 55 -0.75 -7.87 -0.28
CA ALA A 55 -2.10 -8.26 -0.68
C ALA A 55 -3.06 -7.06 -0.75
N THR A 56 -2.92 -6.10 0.18
CA THR A 56 -3.71 -4.87 0.19
C THR A 56 -3.34 -3.96 -0.98
N HIS A 57 -2.05 -3.78 -1.26
CA HIS A 57 -1.54 -3.01 -2.39
C HIS A 57 -2.11 -3.56 -3.71
N GLN A 58 -2.04 -4.88 -3.91
CA GLN A 58 -2.64 -5.52 -5.10
C GLN A 58 -4.14 -5.29 -5.22
N GLN A 59 -4.88 -5.25 -4.10
CA GLN A 59 -6.31 -4.94 -4.12
C GLN A 59 -6.57 -3.47 -4.51
N VAL A 60 -5.74 -2.53 -4.06
CA VAL A 60 -5.83 -1.12 -4.46
C VAL A 60 -5.54 -0.96 -5.95
N VAL A 61 -4.50 -1.60 -6.48
CA VAL A 61 -4.17 -1.59 -7.91
C VAL A 61 -5.35 -2.11 -8.75
N ARG A 62 -6.04 -3.17 -8.29
CA ARG A 62 -7.26 -3.65 -8.96
C ARG A 62 -8.37 -2.59 -8.97
N PHE A 63 -8.57 -1.88 -7.87
CA PHE A 63 -9.57 -0.80 -7.81
C PHE A 63 -9.22 0.38 -8.71
N ILE A 64 -7.94 0.74 -8.82
CA ILE A 64 -7.47 1.76 -9.77
C ILE A 64 -7.80 1.32 -11.21
N GLY A 65 -7.49 0.06 -11.56
CA GLY A 65 -7.85 -0.49 -12.87
C GLY A 65 -9.35 -0.38 -13.15
N ILE A 66 -10.19 -0.81 -12.21
CA ILE A 66 -11.67 -0.71 -12.36
C ILE A 66 -12.12 0.74 -12.52
N ALA A 67 -11.58 1.67 -11.74
CA ALA A 67 -11.90 3.09 -11.86
C ALA A 67 -11.51 3.63 -13.26
N GLN A 68 -10.36 3.22 -13.79
CA GLN A 68 -9.94 3.58 -15.14
C GLN A 68 -10.85 3.01 -16.24
N LEU A 69 -11.26 1.74 -16.12
CA LEU A 69 -12.23 1.12 -17.05
C LEU A 69 -13.56 1.90 -17.05
N LEU A 70 -14.09 2.22 -15.86
CA LEU A 70 -15.37 2.94 -15.72
C LEU A 70 -15.32 4.38 -16.24
N LEU A 71 -14.19 5.08 -16.03
CA LEU A 71 -14.05 6.48 -16.42
C LEU A 71 -13.67 6.67 -17.90
N TYR A 72 -12.91 5.73 -18.46
CA TYR A 72 -12.30 5.91 -19.78
C TYR A 72 -12.68 4.82 -20.80
N GLY A 73 -13.48 3.82 -20.42
CA GLY A 73 -13.99 2.79 -21.33
C GLY A 73 -12.91 1.94 -22.00
N LYS A 74 -11.74 1.83 -21.39
CA LYS A 74 -10.73 0.83 -21.78
C LYS A 74 -11.11 -0.55 -21.25
#